data_AF-A0A660MFH6-F1
#
_entry.id   AF-A0A660MFH6-F1
#
_cell.length_a   1.000
_cell.length_b   1.000
_cell.length_c   1.000
_cell.angle_alpha   90.00
_cell.angle_beta   90.00
_cell.angle_gamma   90.00
#
_symmetry.space_group_name_H-M   'P 1'
#
loop_
_entity.id
_entity.type
_entity.pdbx_description
1 polymer ?
#
loop_
_entity_poly.entity_id
_entity_poly.type
_entity_poly.pdbx_seq_one_letter_code
_entity_poly.pdbx_strand_id
1 'polypeptide(L)'
;MKKSLLTLAALLALSACSSSKKEDVAEAAPVTAAAPVETVAPTPMEPHWSRPNTSIAETAQQVSRCEYDVGMNTGIADSKRHDMFEACMQKEGYSWIE
;
A
#
# COMPACT_ATOMS: atom_id res chain seq x y z
N MET A 1 2.95 -51.76 13.17
CA MET A 1 1.55 -51.33 13.34
C MET A 1 1.29 -50.11 12.46
N LYS A 2 0.01 -49.81 12.20
CA LYS A 2 -0.58 -49.06 11.09
C LYS A 2 -0.08 -47.62 10.85
N LYS A 3 -0.16 -47.26 9.55
CA LYS A 3 -0.08 -45.93 8.91
C LYS A 3 -0.98 -44.88 9.58
N SER A 4 -0.57 -43.61 9.55
CA SER A 4 -1.46 -42.47 9.23
C SER A 4 -0.65 -41.18 9.06
N LEU A 5 -0.52 -40.72 7.82
CA LEU A 5 -0.21 -39.33 7.50
C LEU A 5 -1.54 -38.68 7.15
N LEU A 6 -2.01 -37.75 7.98
CA LEU A 6 -3.21 -36.96 7.74
C LEU A 6 -2.80 -35.74 6.89
N THR A 7 -3.06 -35.82 5.59
CA THR A 7 -3.17 -34.65 4.70
C THR A 7 -4.39 -33.83 5.10
N LEU A 8 -4.17 -32.62 5.65
CA LEU A 8 -5.24 -31.65 5.84
C LEU A 8 -5.62 -31.02 4.49
N ALA A 9 -6.90 -31.14 4.18
CA ALA A 9 -7.54 -30.61 3.00
C ALA A 9 -7.59 -29.07 3.02
N ALA A 10 -7.16 -28.45 1.92
CA ALA A 10 -7.43 -27.06 1.62
C ALA A 10 -8.82 -26.94 0.99
N LEU A 11 -9.78 -26.37 1.72
CA LEU A 11 -11.07 -25.95 1.22
C LEU A 11 -11.22 -24.46 1.53
N LEU A 12 -10.96 -23.62 0.53
CA LEU A 12 -11.40 -22.22 0.53
C LEU A 12 -12.31 -22.04 -0.70
N ALA A 13 -13.60 -22.23 -0.46
CA ALA A 13 -14.66 -21.82 -1.37
C ALA A 13 -14.80 -20.29 -1.27
N LEU A 14 -14.46 -19.56 -2.34
CA LEU A 14 -14.92 -18.19 -2.51
C LEU A 14 -16.26 -18.22 -3.23
N SER A 15 -17.30 -18.04 -2.43
CA SER A 15 -18.68 -17.81 -2.84
C SER A 15 -18.78 -16.61 -3.78
N ALA A 16 -19.27 -16.85 -4.98
CA ALA A 16 -19.80 -15.83 -5.87
C ALA A 16 -21.00 -15.15 -5.19
N CYS A 17 -20.85 -13.87 -4.83
CA CYS A 17 -21.98 -13.01 -4.45
C CYS A 17 -22.68 -12.55 -5.73
N SER A 18 -23.80 -13.20 -6.01
CA SER A 18 -24.77 -12.77 -7.01
C SER A 18 -25.89 -11.98 -6.33
N SER A 19 -26.30 -10.90 -7.00
CA SER A 19 -27.64 -10.33 -7.03
C SER A 19 -28.11 -9.43 -5.87
N SER A 20 -28.38 -8.16 -6.19
CA SER A 20 -29.74 -7.60 -6.25
C SER A 20 -29.70 -6.07 -6.38
N LYS A 21 -30.41 -5.49 -7.37
CA LYS A 21 -31.60 -4.63 -7.18
C LYS A 21 -31.97 -3.90 -8.48
N LYS A 22 -33.25 -3.99 -8.85
CA LYS A 22 -33.93 -3.35 -9.99
C LYS A 22 -34.35 -1.91 -9.66
N GLU A 23 -34.88 -1.25 -10.71
CA GLU A 23 -35.81 -0.10 -10.74
C GLU A 23 -35.14 1.28 -10.80
N ASP A 24 -35.61 2.30 -11.51
CA ASP A 24 -36.45 2.48 -12.70
C ASP A 24 -36.29 3.98 -13.08
N VAL A 25 -36.88 4.38 -14.20
CA VAL A 25 -36.82 5.65 -14.94
C VAL A 25 -37.10 6.92 -14.11
N ALA A 26 -36.42 8.05 -14.43
CA ALA A 26 -37.06 9.34 -14.74
C ALA A 26 -36.06 10.51 -14.99
N GLU A 27 -36.15 11.00 -16.22
CA GLU A 27 -35.82 12.30 -16.79
C GLU A 27 -35.94 13.55 -15.89
N ALA A 28 -34.95 14.45 -15.91
CA ALA A 28 -35.07 15.84 -16.42
C ALA A 28 -33.98 16.81 -15.90
N ALA A 29 -33.62 17.74 -16.78
CA ALA A 29 -32.94 19.03 -16.59
C ALA A 29 -31.39 19.09 -16.69
N PRO A 30 -30.84 19.78 -17.71
CA PRO A 30 -29.40 19.92 -17.92
C PRO A 30 -28.86 21.26 -17.34
N VAL A 31 -27.56 21.24 -16.97
CA VAL A 31 -26.53 22.33 -17.04
C VAL A 31 -26.86 23.70 -16.42
N THR A 32 -26.10 24.36 -15.55
CA THR A 32 -24.71 24.30 -15.09
C THR A 32 -24.66 25.13 -13.81
N ALA A 33 -24.39 24.52 -12.66
CA ALA A 33 -23.88 25.28 -11.52
C ALA A 33 -22.36 25.30 -11.66
N ALA A 34 -21.77 26.47 -11.93
CA ALA A 34 -20.33 26.63 -11.82
C ALA A 34 -19.96 26.33 -10.36
N ALA A 35 -19.42 25.14 -10.11
CA ALA A 35 -18.92 24.77 -8.80
C ALA A 35 -17.92 25.84 -8.36
N PRO A 36 -18.04 26.39 -7.15
CA PRO A 36 -17.01 27.27 -6.63
C PRO A 36 -15.70 26.49 -6.69
N VAL A 37 -14.67 27.10 -7.27
CA VAL A 37 -13.32 26.57 -7.21
C VAL A 37 -12.93 26.61 -5.73
N GLU A 38 -13.25 25.54 -4.99
CA GLU A 38 -12.67 25.31 -3.69
C GLU A 38 -11.17 25.24 -3.92
N THR A 39 -10.48 26.28 -3.49
CA THR A 39 -9.04 26.21 -3.23
C THR A 39 -8.86 25.12 -2.18
N VAL A 40 -8.67 23.89 -2.65
CA VAL A 40 -8.29 22.75 -1.83
C VAL A 40 -6.94 23.12 -1.23
N ALA A 41 -6.95 23.47 0.06
CA ALA A 41 -5.73 23.63 0.81
C ALA A 41 -4.94 22.31 0.67
N PRO A 42 -3.62 22.37 0.39
CA PRO A 42 -2.83 21.16 0.30
C PRO A 42 -2.98 20.39 1.61
N THR A 43 -3.43 19.15 1.52
CA THR A 43 -3.50 18.27 2.69
C THR A 43 -2.10 18.17 3.27
N PRO A 44 -1.92 18.40 4.58
CA PRO A 44 -0.64 18.16 5.23
C PRO A 44 -0.18 16.75 4.88
N MET A 45 0.97 16.65 4.23
CA MET A 45 1.54 15.34 3.91
C MET A 45 2.16 14.79 5.18
N GLU A 46 1.84 13.54 5.50
CA GLU A 46 2.54 12.84 6.58
C GLU A 46 4.02 12.66 6.23
N PRO A 47 4.90 12.55 7.24
CA PRO A 47 6.30 12.27 7.01
C PRO A 47 6.50 11.00 6.17
N HIS A 48 7.34 11.07 5.14
CA HIS A 48 7.54 9.96 4.22
C HIS A 48 8.89 10.04 3.51
N TRP A 49 9.33 8.91 2.97
CA TRP A 49 10.48 8.86 2.08
C TRP A 49 10.14 9.48 0.72
N SER A 50 11.05 10.28 0.18
CA SER A 50 10.87 10.90 -1.13
C SER A 50 12.19 10.97 -1.90
N ARG A 51 12.08 10.94 -3.22
CA ARG A 51 13.18 11.15 -4.17
C ARG A 51 12.64 11.93 -5.36
N PRO A 52 13.41 12.88 -5.94
CA PRO A 52 12.97 13.63 -7.12
C PRO A 52 12.53 12.70 -8.27
N ASN A 53 11.49 13.11 -8.98
CA ASN A 53 10.95 12.40 -10.16
C ASN A 53 10.53 10.94 -9.89
N THR A 54 10.26 10.58 -8.64
CA THR A 54 9.86 9.23 -8.24
C THR A 54 8.41 9.24 -7.78
N SER A 55 7.63 8.26 -8.25
CA SER A 55 6.22 8.14 -7.84
C SER A 55 6.10 7.53 -6.44
N ILE A 56 5.00 7.81 -5.73
CA ILE A 56 4.73 7.21 -4.40
C ILE A 56 4.75 5.67 -4.47
N ALA A 57 4.23 5.08 -5.56
CA ALA A 57 4.23 3.63 -5.74
C ALA A 57 5.66 3.06 -5.88
N GLU A 58 6.53 3.77 -6.60
CA GLU A 58 7.94 3.38 -6.74
C GLU A 58 8.69 3.52 -5.41
N THR A 59 8.45 4.62 -4.67
CA THR A 59 8.97 4.78 -3.31
C THR A 59 8.55 3.62 -2.41
N ALA A 60 7.26 3.23 -2.43
CA ALA A 60 6.76 2.13 -1.61
C ALA A 60 7.45 0.80 -1.95
N GLN A 61 7.68 0.52 -3.24
CA GLN A 61 8.44 -0.66 -3.67
C GLN A 61 9.88 -0.62 -3.15
N GLN A 62 10.53 0.54 -3.18
CA GLN A 62 11.89 0.68 -2.68
C GLN A 62 11.96 0.49 -1.16
N VAL A 63 11.01 1.05 -0.41
CA VAL A 63 10.89 0.82 1.03
C VAL A 63 10.77 -0.68 1.32
N SER A 64 9.82 -1.37 0.69
CA SER A 64 9.64 -2.82 0.90
C SER A 64 10.89 -3.62 0.54
N ARG A 65 11.63 -3.21 -0.50
CA ARG A 65 12.89 -3.86 -0.88
C ARG A 65 13.96 -3.68 0.19
N CYS A 66 14.16 -2.46 0.67
CA CYS A 66 15.13 -2.19 1.74
C CYS A 66 14.76 -2.92 3.04
N GLU A 67 13.49 -2.94 3.42
CA GLU A 67 13.01 -3.69 4.57
C GLU A 67 13.28 -5.20 4.46
N TYR A 68 13.04 -5.77 3.27
CA TYR A 68 13.32 -7.19 3.02
C TYR A 68 14.82 -7.50 3.13
N ASP A 69 15.67 -6.74 2.42
CA ASP A 69 17.12 -6.97 2.40
C ASP A 69 17.73 -6.82 3.80
N VAL A 70 17.25 -5.85 4.58
CA VAL A 70 17.67 -5.65 5.96
C VAL A 70 17.10 -6.73 6.89
N GLY A 71 15.84 -7.11 6.70
CA GLY A 71 15.16 -8.17 7.48
C GLY A 71 15.79 -9.55 7.32
N MET A 72 16.49 -9.81 6.22
CA MET A 72 17.31 -11.01 6.04
C MET A 72 18.51 -11.11 6.99
N ASN A 73 18.98 -9.98 7.55
CA ASN A 73 20.06 -9.97 8.54
C ASN A 73 19.51 -10.36 9.92
N THR A 74 19.36 -11.66 10.14
CA THR A 74 18.91 -12.19 11.44
C THR A 74 19.97 -12.01 12.52
N GLY A 75 19.55 -11.81 13.78
CA GLY A 75 20.47 -11.70 14.92
C GLY A 75 21.04 -10.31 15.21
N ILE A 76 20.56 -9.26 14.53
CA ILE A 76 20.90 -7.86 14.84
C ILE A 76 19.81 -7.19 15.67
N ALA A 77 20.21 -6.25 16.53
CA ALA A 77 19.31 -5.41 17.30
C ALA A 77 18.42 -4.52 16.40
N ASP A 78 17.23 -4.18 16.86
CA ASP A 78 16.25 -3.40 16.10
C ASP A 78 16.77 -2.00 15.73
N SER A 79 17.51 -1.33 16.61
CA SER A 79 18.15 -0.05 16.32
C SER A 79 19.11 -0.17 15.14
N LYS A 80 19.95 -1.21 15.14
CA LYS A 80 20.89 -1.47 14.04
C LYS A 80 20.15 -1.79 12.75
N ARG A 81 19.02 -2.49 12.84
CA ARG A 81 18.15 -2.78 11.70
C ARG A 81 17.60 -1.48 11.10
N HIS A 82 17.17 -0.55 11.94
CA HIS A 82 16.68 0.75 11.51
C HIS A 82 17.79 1.57 10.81
N ASP A 83 18.97 1.67 11.40
CA ASP A 83 20.12 2.37 10.78
C ASP A 83 20.45 1.79 9.40
N MET A 84 20.39 0.46 9.26
CA MET A 84 20.65 -0.21 7.98
C MET A 84 19.56 0.06 6.96
N PHE A 85 18.30 0.14 7.39
CA PHE A 85 17.19 0.51 6.52
C PHE A 85 17.31 1.95 6.03
N GLU A 86 17.59 2.91 6.92
CA GLU A 86 17.82 4.30 6.53
C GLU A 86 18.99 4.43 5.57
N ALA A 87 20.12 3.74 5.85
CA ALA A 87 21.28 3.72 4.98
C ALA A 87 20.95 3.13 3.59
N CYS A 88 20.08 2.13 3.52
CA CYS A 88 19.59 1.57 2.26
C CYS A 88 18.80 2.62 1.45
N MET A 89 17.84 3.29 2.08
CA MET A 89 17.04 4.33 1.43
C MET A 89 17.90 5.50 0.95
N GLN A 90 18.82 5.99 1.79
CA GLN A 90 19.73 7.08 1.45
C GLN A 90 20.69 6.71 0.31
N LYS A 91 21.18 5.47 0.26
CA LYS A 91 22.03 4.98 -0.83
C LYS A 91 21.32 5.02 -2.18
N GLU A 92 20.01 4.79 -2.20
CA GLU A 92 19.16 4.85 -3.41
C GLU A 92 18.70 6.28 -3.74
N GLY A 93 19.17 7.27 -2.97
CA GLY A 93 18.92 8.70 -3.18
C GLY A 93 17.63 9.22 -2.56
N TYR A 94 17.02 8.47 -1.64
CA TYR A 94 15.82 8.91 -0.93
C TYR A 94 16.18 9.70 0.33
N SER A 95 15.34 10.67 0.66
CA SER A 95 15.39 11.46 1.89
C SER A 95 14.07 11.39 2.64
N TRP A 96 14.13 11.43 3.97
CA TRP A 96 12.95 11.57 4.81
C TRP A 96 12.46 13.02 4.77
N ILE A 97 11.18 13.21 4.48
CA ILE A 97 10.50 14.50 4.51
C ILE A 97 9.58 14.49 5.74
N GLU A 98 9.66 15.54 6.56
CA GLU A 98 8.82 15.75 7.75
C GLU A 98 7.60 16.62 7.46
#